data_AF-A0AA50K9C1-F1
#
_entry.id   AF-A0AA50K9C1-F1
#
_cell.length_a   1.000
_cell.length_b   1.000
_cell.length_c   1.000
_cell.angle_alpha   90.00
_cell.angle_beta   90.00
_cell.angle_gamma   90.00
#
_symmetry.space_group_name_H-M   'P 1'
#
loop_
_entity.id
_entity.type
_entity.pdbx_description
1 polymer ?
#
loop_
_entity_poly.entity_id
_entity_poly.type
_entity_poly.pdbx_seq_one_letter_code
_entity_poly.pdbx_strand_id
1 'polypeptide(L)'
;NHHVMMVWRNEPCVVIGKHQNPWLEANVPFLAEKEIALARRNSGGGTVYHDRGNLNISFFTPIERHDRKYNLELIKRALYRGFGIK
;
A
#
# COMPACT_ATOMS: atom_id res chain seq x y z
N ASN A 1 16.14 11.02 14.06
CA ASN A 1 16.15 11.90 12.87
C ASN A 1 16.45 11.13 11.58
N HIS A 2 15.73 10.04 11.31
CA HIS A 2 15.98 9.23 10.12
C HIS A 2 14.79 9.32 9.16
N HIS A 3 15.09 9.41 7.87
CA HIS A 3 14.13 9.25 6.79
C HIS A 3 14.28 7.83 6.28
N VAL A 4 13.26 6.99 6.46
CA VAL A 4 13.31 5.59 6.06
C VAL A 4 12.28 5.35 4.98
N MET A 5 12.70 4.70 3.89
CA MET A 5 11.81 4.21 2.84
C MET A 5 11.83 2.68 2.88
N MET A 6 10.66 2.09 3.10
CA MET A 6 10.47 0.65 3.04
C MET A 6 9.80 0.29 1.73
N VAL A 7 10.42 -0.61 0.98
CA VAL A 7 9.89 -1.15 -0.27
C VAL A 7 9.64 -2.64 -0.06
N TRP A 8 8.42 -3.10 -0.35
CA TRP A 8 7.99 -4.45 0.02
C TRP A 8 6.86 -4.96 -0.87
N ARG A 9 6.61 -6.27 -0.81
CA ARG A 9 5.54 -6.95 -1.56
C ARG A 9 4.81 -7.93 -0.65
N ASN A 10 3.61 -8.30 -1.06
CA ASN A 10 2.80 -9.33 -0.40
C ASN A 10 2.56 -10.49 -1.36
N GLU A 11 2.37 -11.68 -0.80
CA GLU A 11 1.59 -12.72 -1.50
C GLU A 11 0.14 -12.25 -1.69
N PRO A 12 -0.65 -12.88 -2.59
CA PRO A 12 -2.06 -12.56 -2.80
C PRO A 12 -2.83 -12.26 -1.51
N CYS A 13 -3.29 -11.02 -1.37
CA CYS A 13 -4.05 -10.58 -0.20
C CYS A 13 -4.97 -9.40 -0.49
N VAL A 14 -6.04 -9.29 0.30
CA VAL A 14 -6.89 -8.11 0.39
C VAL A 14 -6.51 -7.33 1.64
N VAL A 15 -6.23 -6.04 1.48
CA VAL A 15 -5.89 -5.12 2.57
C VAL A 15 -6.98 -4.07 2.72
N ILE A 16 -7.75 -4.15 3.80
CA ILE A 16 -8.80 -3.18 4.15
C ILE A 16 -8.25 -2.02 4.98
N GLY A 17 -8.88 -0.85 4.85
CA GLY A 17 -8.58 0.33 5.65
C GLY A 17 -8.97 0.16 7.12
N LYS A 18 -8.33 0.94 8.01
CA LYS A 18 -8.52 0.86 9.47
C LYS A 18 -10.00 0.82 9.89
N HIS A 19 -10.85 1.62 9.26
CA HIS A 19 -12.25 1.83 9.68
C HIS A 19 -13.28 1.13 8.77
N GLN A 20 -12.87 0.25 7.88
CA GLN A 20 -13.78 -0.40 6.93
C GLN A 20 -14.36 -1.72 7.47
N ASN A 21 -15.58 -2.04 7.02
CA ASN A 21 -16.25 -3.29 7.31
C ASN A 21 -15.83 -4.35 6.26
N PRO A 22 -15.12 -5.44 6.64
CA PRO A 22 -14.63 -6.44 5.68
C PRO A 22 -15.73 -7.09 4.86
N TRP A 23 -16.92 -7.29 5.43
CA TRP A 23 -18.04 -7.97 4.78
C TRP A 23 -18.73 -7.13 3.69
N LEU A 24 -18.58 -5.80 3.75
CA LEU A 24 -19.12 -4.90 2.72
C LEU A 24 -18.10 -4.62 1.61
N GLU A 25 -16.83 -4.86 1.88
CA GLU A 25 -15.72 -4.40 1.05
C GLU A 25 -15.05 -5.52 0.27
N ALA A 26 -15.22 -6.77 0.71
CA ALA A 26 -14.60 -7.93 0.10
C ALA A 26 -15.53 -9.14 0.18
N ASN A 27 -15.40 -10.03 -0.80
CA ASN A 27 -16.05 -11.34 -0.77
C ASN A 27 -15.27 -12.29 0.16
N VAL A 28 -15.45 -12.14 1.47
CA VAL A 28 -14.71 -12.90 2.49
C VAL A 28 -14.80 -14.43 2.30
N PRO A 29 -15.97 -15.03 1.97
CA PRO A 29 -16.04 -16.45 1.65
C PRO A 29 -15.13 -16.86 0.49
N PHE A 30 -15.10 -16.09 -0.59
CA PHE A 30 -14.20 -16.36 -1.73
C PHE A 30 -12.73 -16.25 -1.34
N LEU A 31 -12.36 -15.26 -0.53
CA LEU A 31 -10.97 -15.11 -0.05
C LEU A 31 -10.54 -16.33 0.75
N ALA A 32 -11.40 -16.84 1.63
CA ALA A 32 -11.13 -18.04 2.41
C ALA A 32 -11.00 -19.29 1.51
N GLU A 33 -11.90 -19.46 0.53
CA GLU A 33 -11.85 -20.58 -0.42
C GLU A 33 -10.56 -20.60 -1.26
N LYS A 34 -10.08 -19.41 -1.66
CA LYS A 34 -8.88 -19.26 -2.49
C LYS A 34 -7.59 -19.08 -1.69
N GLU A 35 -7.64 -19.22 -0.37
CA GLU A 35 -6.51 -19.02 0.53
C GLU A 35 -5.83 -17.64 0.36
N ILE A 36 -6.63 -16.62 0.01
CA ILE A 36 -6.18 -15.23 -0.14
C ILE A 36 -6.29 -14.55 1.23
N ALA A 37 -5.17 -14.03 1.73
CA ALA A 37 -5.15 -13.42 3.06
C ALA A 37 -6.00 -12.14 3.11
N LEU A 38 -6.72 -11.93 4.22
CA LEU A 38 -7.43 -10.68 4.51
C LEU A 38 -6.73 -9.97 5.67
N ALA A 39 -6.20 -8.77 5.44
CA ALA A 39 -5.49 -7.98 6.44
C ALA A 39 -6.11 -6.59 6.62
N ARG A 40 -6.04 -6.05 7.85
CA ARG A 40 -6.44 -4.67 8.16
C ARG A 40 -5.19 -3.82 8.41
N ARG A 41 -5.05 -2.70 7.70
CA ARG A 41 -3.93 -1.76 7.92
C ARG A 41 -4.26 -0.68 8.94
N ASN A 42 -3.22 -0.10 9.55
CA ASN A 42 -3.35 0.97 10.54
C ASN A 42 -3.73 2.34 9.93
N SER A 43 -3.49 2.55 8.64
CA SER A 43 -3.91 3.77 7.95
C SER A 43 -5.37 3.71 7.51
N GLY A 44 -5.99 4.87 7.27
CA GLY A 44 -7.31 4.97 6.62
C GLY A 44 -7.25 4.67 5.11
N GLY A 45 -8.30 5.07 4.38
CA GLY A 45 -8.49 4.83 2.96
C GLY A 45 -9.34 3.59 2.66
N GLY A 46 -9.43 3.22 1.39
CA GLY A 46 -10.27 2.11 0.90
C GLY A 46 -9.60 0.73 0.93
N THR A 47 -10.29 -0.26 0.38
CA THR A 47 -9.83 -1.65 0.26
C THR A 47 -9.02 -1.83 -1.02
N VAL A 48 -7.90 -2.56 -0.95
CA VAL A 48 -7.04 -2.86 -2.11
C VAL A 48 -6.67 -4.33 -2.14
N TYR A 49 -6.42 -4.86 -3.34
CA TYR A 49 -5.87 -6.20 -3.53
C TYR A 49 -4.38 -6.09 -3.89
N HIS A 50 -3.55 -6.94 -3.30
CA HIS A 50 -2.13 -7.04 -3.58
C HIS A 50 -1.80 -8.45 -4.08
N ASP A 51 -0.77 -8.52 -4.92
CA ASP A 51 -0.08 -9.75 -5.31
C ASP A 51 1.41 -9.45 -5.55
N ARG A 52 2.14 -10.41 -6.14
CA ARG A 52 3.57 -10.28 -6.44
C ARG A 52 3.90 -9.23 -7.51
N GLY A 53 2.92 -8.77 -8.28
CA GLY A 53 3.02 -7.69 -9.25
C GLY A 53 2.86 -6.30 -8.63
N ASN A 54 2.30 -6.21 -7.42
CA ASN A 54 2.15 -4.95 -6.70
C ASN A 54 3.36 -4.63 -5.82
N LEU A 55 3.95 -3.44 -5.99
CA LEU A 55 5.03 -2.92 -5.16
C LEU A 55 4.48 -1.91 -4.14
N ASN A 56 4.62 -2.22 -2.85
CA ASN A 56 4.23 -1.32 -1.77
C ASN A 56 5.43 -0.48 -1.33
N ILE A 57 5.21 0.82 -1.13
CA ILE A 57 6.24 1.75 -0.66
C ILE A 57 5.69 2.51 0.54
N SER A 58 6.49 2.59 1.61
CA SER A 58 6.13 3.30 2.84
C SER A 58 7.26 4.24 3.25
N PHE A 59 6.92 5.50 3.50
CA PHE A 59 7.85 6.52 3.96
C PHE A 59 7.63 6.80 5.44
N PHE A 60 8.68 6.61 6.24
CA PHE A 60 8.69 6.92 7.66
C PHE A 60 9.56 8.14 7.92
N THR A 61 8.93 9.19 8.44
CA THR A 61 9.56 10.47 8.78
C THR A 61 8.96 10.99 10.08
N PRO A 62 9.68 11.83 10.85
CA PRO A 62 9.08 12.62 11.91
C PRO A 62 7.87 13.43 11.39
N ILE A 63 6.88 13.65 12.24
CA ILE A 63 5.62 14.31 11.85
C ILE A 63 5.88 15.71 11.31
N GLU A 64 6.79 16.45 11.93
CA GLU A 64 7.15 17.83 11.58
C GLU A 64 7.80 17.93 10.18
N ARG A 65 8.31 16.81 9.67
CA ARG A 65 8.99 16.70 8.38
C ARG A 65 8.23 15.84 7.38
N HIS A 66 7.01 15.41 7.71
CA HIS A 66 6.24 14.56 6.83
C HIS A 66 5.68 15.37 5.65
N ASP A 67 6.25 15.16 4.47
CA ASP A 67 5.81 15.81 3.24
C ASP A 67 5.35 14.76 2.21
N ARG A 68 4.02 14.62 2.08
CA ARG A 68 3.41 13.72 1.11
C ARG A 68 3.70 14.12 -0.34
N LYS A 69 3.75 15.41 -0.64
CA LYS A 69 3.97 15.90 -2.01
C LYS A 69 5.39 15.58 -2.46
N TYR A 70 6.37 15.83 -1.59
CA TYR A 70 7.76 15.47 -1.85
C TYR A 70 7.91 13.95 -2.10
N ASN A 71 7.30 13.11 -1.26
CA ASN A 71 7.36 11.66 -1.43
C ASN A 71 6.79 11.20 -2.79
N LEU A 72 5.66 11.77 -3.21
CA LEU A 72 5.04 11.45 -4.51
C LEU A 72 5.90 11.93 -5.68
N GLU A 73 6.48 13.11 -5.59
CA GLU A 73 7.40 13.63 -6.63
C GLU A 73 8.67 12.78 -6.75
N LEU A 74 9.16 12.22 -5.64
CA LEU A 74 10.28 11.28 -5.66
C LEU A 74 9.93 10.03 -6.48
N ILE A 75 8.75 9.43 -6.24
CA ILE A 75 8.28 8.26 -6.99
C ILE A 75 8.06 8.60 -8.46
N LYS A 76 7.41 9.73 -8.76
CA LYS A 76 7.20 10.20 -10.14
C LYS A 76 8.52 10.34 -10.89
N ARG A 77 9.53 10.95 -10.28
CA ARG A 77 10.87 11.10 -10.90
C ARG A 77 11.54 9.75 -11.13
N ALA A 78 11.41 8.81 -10.20
CA ALA A 78 11.95 7.46 -10.36
C ALA A 78 11.29 6.72 -11.53
N LEU A 79 9.96 6.81 -11.65
CA LEU A 79 9.20 6.23 -12.75
C LEU A 79 9.59 6.84 -14.11
N TYR A 80 9.70 8.17 -14.17
CA TYR A 80 10.10 8.86 -15.39
C TYR A 80 11.54 8.54 -15.80
N ARG A 81 12.51 8.63 -14.87
CA ARG A 81 13.93 8.42 -15.20
C ARG A 81 14.28 6.95 -15.45
N GLY A 82 13.67 6.04 -14.70
CA GLY A 82 13.95 4.60 -14.79
C GLY A 82 13.20 3.92 -15.94
N PHE A 83 11.99 4.37 -16.24
CA PHE A 83 11.08 3.64 -17.13
C PHE A 83 10.39 4.51 -18.19
N GLY A 84 10.65 5.83 -18.23
CA GLY A 84 10.04 6.74 -19.20
C GLY A 84 8.54 7.01 -18.98
N ILE A 85 8.00 6.61 -17.83
CA ILE A 85 6.57 6.75 -17.49
C ILE A 85 6.31 8.20 -17.04
N LYS A 86 5.34 8.88 -17.68
CA LYS A 86 5.01 10.29 -17.46
C LYS A 86 3.99 10.50 -16.34
#